data_AF-A0A7K1Y1E5-F1
#
_entry.id   AF-A0A7K1Y1E5-F1
#
_cell.length_a   1.000
_cell.length_b   1.000
_cell.length_c   1.000
_cell.angle_alpha   90.00
_cell.angle_beta   90.00
_cell.angle_gamma   90.00
#
_symmetry.space_group_name_H-M   'P 1'
#
loop_
_entity.id
_entity.type
_entity.pdbx_description
1 polymer ?
#
loop_
_entity_poly.entity_id
_entity_poly.type
_entity_poly.pdbx_seq_one_letter_code
_entity_poly.pdbx_strand_id
1 'polypeptide(L)'
;MKTGNFIQVRVFCTAHEIDPEFISSLQELGLLELVAENGPAVIPHHQLPSLERMTRLHRDLGINAAGIGALEQLLERMEQMREEMRVLKNRLSFYDTLL
;
A
#
# COMPACT_ATOMS: atom_id res chain seq x y z
N MET A 1 16.05 -17.38 16.86
CA MET A 1 16.14 -16.82 15.49
C MET A 1 14.71 -16.58 15.03
N LYS A 2 14.30 -15.34 14.72
CA LYS A 2 12.94 -15.10 14.22
C LYS A 2 12.83 -15.75 12.85
N THR A 3 12.04 -16.82 12.73
CA THR A 3 11.67 -17.41 11.45
C THR A 3 10.85 -16.37 10.70
N GLY A 4 11.52 -15.51 9.92
CA GLY A 4 10.84 -14.53 9.09
C GLY A 4 10.00 -15.30 8.08
N ASN A 5 8.70 -15.08 8.10
CA ASN A 5 7.80 -15.73 7.17
C ASN A 5 7.91 -14.95 5.85
N PHE A 6 8.44 -15.58 4.81
CA PHE A 6 8.71 -14.95 3.51
C PHE A 6 8.04 -15.75 2.39
N ILE A 7 7.66 -15.07 1.30
CA ILE A 7 7.18 -15.70 0.06
C ILE A 7 8.09 -15.29 -1.08
N GLN A 8 8.46 -16.24 -1.96
CA GLN A 8 9.23 -15.90 -3.15
C GLN A 8 8.37 -15.08 -4.12
N VAL A 9 8.95 -14.01 -4.69
CA VAL A 9 8.27 -13.14 -5.67
C VAL A 9 7.68 -13.95 -6.82
N ARG A 10 8.43 -14.93 -7.34
CA ARG A 10 7.95 -15.80 -8.43
C ARG A 10 6.68 -16.57 -8.06
N VAL A 11 6.62 -17.11 -6.84
CA VAL A 11 5.43 -17.85 -6.35
C VAL A 11 4.23 -16.91 -6.26
N PHE A 12 4.43 -15.69 -5.76
CA PHE A 12 3.39 -14.68 -5.69
C PHE A 12 2.90 -14.29 -7.10
N CYS A 13 3.80 -13.99 -8.03
CA CYS A 13 3.47 -13.60 -9.39
C CYS A 13 2.66 -14.68 -10.11
N THR A 14 3.05 -15.95 -9.97
CA THR A 14 2.33 -17.08 -10.58
C THR A 14 0.94 -17.25 -9.95
N ALA A 15 0.83 -17.21 -8.62
CA ALA A 15 -0.45 -17.39 -7.92
C ALA A 15 -1.44 -16.26 -8.23
N HIS A 16 -0.93 -15.05 -8.49
CA HIS A 16 -1.72 -13.87 -8.77
C HIS A 16 -1.70 -13.44 -10.24
N GLU A 17 -1.19 -14.25 -11.17
CA GLU A 17 -1.20 -13.96 -12.61
C GLU A 17 -0.76 -12.51 -12.95
N ILE A 18 0.29 -12.03 -12.29
CA ILE A 18 0.86 -10.70 -12.52
C ILE A 18 2.29 -10.78 -13.02
N ASP A 19 2.70 -9.76 -13.76
CA ASP A 19 4.06 -9.65 -14.27
C ASP A 19 5.05 -9.30 -13.13
N PRO A 20 6.21 -9.97 -13.03
CA PRO A 20 7.31 -9.54 -12.17
C PRO A 20 7.70 -8.06 -12.33
N GLU A 21 7.54 -7.47 -13.51
CA GLU A 21 7.79 -6.04 -13.78
C GLU A 21 6.90 -5.12 -12.91
N PHE A 22 5.67 -5.54 -12.60
CA PHE A 22 4.81 -4.80 -11.69
C PHE A 22 5.39 -4.80 -10.27
N ILE A 23 5.91 -5.94 -9.81
CA ILE A 23 6.52 -6.08 -8.49
C ILE A 23 7.79 -5.25 -8.37
N SER A 24 8.66 -5.23 -9.39
CA SER A 24 9.85 -4.38 -9.40
C SER A 24 9.46 -2.90 -9.41
N SER A 25 8.43 -2.51 -10.17
CA SER A 25 7.94 -1.13 -10.19
C SER A 25 7.42 -0.67 -8.83
N LEU A 26 6.70 -1.53 -8.10
CA LEU A 26 6.26 -1.24 -6.73
C LEU A 26 7.46 -1.05 -5.78
N GLN A 27 8.52 -1.85 -5.94
CA GLN A 27 9.73 -1.69 -5.15
C GLN A 27 10.44 -0.37 -5.44
N GLU A 28 10.59 0.00 -6.72
CA GLU A 28 11.23 1.26 -7.13
C GLU A 28 10.49 2.49 -6.59
N LEU A 29 9.16 2.42 -6.49
CA LEU A 29 8.33 3.46 -5.91
C LEU A 29 8.31 3.45 -4.36
N GLY A 30 9.00 2.50 -3.73
CA GLY A 30 9.00 2.33 -2.27
C GLY A 30 7.67 1.84 -1.69
N LEU A 31 6.78 1.30 -2.52
CA LEU A 31 5.48 0.74 -2.12
C LEU A 31 5.60 -0.71 -1.64
N LEU A 32 6.73 -1.36 -1.91
CA LEU A 32 7.03 -2.74 -1.53
C LEU A 32 8.52 -2.88 -1.22
N GLU A 33 8.87 -3.53 -0.11
CA GLU A 33 10.26 -3.87 0.20
C GLU A 33 10.50 -5.36 -0.05
N LEU A 34 11.45 -5.68 -0.93
CA LEU A 34 11.92 -7.05 -1.14
C LEU A 34 13.22 -7.28 -0.37
N VAL A 35 13.40 -8.49 0.13
CA VAL A 35 14.64 -8.94 0.77
C VAL A 35 15.39 -9.86 -0.18
N ALA A 36 16.69 -9.63 -0.34
CA ALA A 36 17.57 -10.47 -1.14
C ALA A 36 18.95 -10.64 -0.46
N GLU A 37 19.01 -11.48 0.58
CA GLU A 37 20.29 -11.91 1.16
C GLU A 37 20.71 -13.22 0.47
N ASN A 38 21.43 -13.10 -0.67
CA ASN A 38 22.05 -14.21 -1.41
C ASN A 38 21.10 -15.22 -2.11
N GLY A 39 19.92 -14.80 -2.54
CA GLY A 39 18.94 -15.69 -3.17
C GLY A 39 17.86 -14.99 -3.99
N PRO A 40 16.84 -15.72 -4.48
CA PRO A 40 15.71 -15.13 -5.18
C PRO A 40 15.00 -14.12 -4.28
N ALA A 41 14.57 -13.00 -4.85
CA ALA A 41 13.87 -11.96 -4.11
C ALA A 41 12.63 -12.51 -3.38
N VAL A 42 12.51 -12.15 -2.10
CA VAL A 42 11.39 -12.57 -1.25
C VAL A 42 10.61 -11.38 -0.71
N ILE A 43 9.31 -11.60 -0.55
CA ILE A 43 8.34 -10.68 0.02
C ILE A 43 8.13 -11.07 1.50
N PRO A 44 8.36 -10.16 2.45
CA PRO A 44 7.98 -10.35 3.84
C PRO A 44 6.46 -10.52 4.00
N HIS A 45 6.01 -11.51 4.79
CA HIS A 45 4.57 -11.78 4.97
C HIS A 45 3.76 -10.58 5.47
N HIS A 46 4.35 -9.68 6.25
CA HIS A 46 3.65 -8.50 6.77
C HIS A 46 3.21 -7.53 5.66
N GLN A 47 3.83 -7.60 4.47
CA GLN A 47 3.48 -6.77 3.32
C GLN A 47 2.44 -7.44 2.40
N LEU A 48 2.16 -8.74 2.56
CA LEU A 48 1.20 -9.46 1.70
C LEU A 48 -0.19 -8.82 1.68
N PRO A 49 -0.80 -8.39 2.81
CA PRO A 49 -2.12 -7.77 2.76
C PRO A 49 -2.16 -6.48 1.93
N SER A 50 -1.09 -5.68 1.98
CA SER A 50 -0.96 -4.47 1.17
C SER A 50 -0.74 -4.82 -0.30
N LEU A 51 0.20 -5.74 -0.57
CA LEU A 51 0.52 -6.19 -1.91
C LEU A 51 -0.68 -6.82 -2.63
N GLU A 52 -1.48 -7.63 -1.94
CA GLU A 52 -2.72 -8.19 -2.49
C GLU A 52 -3.73 -7.11 -2.87
N ARG A 53 -3.84 -6.05 -2.07
CA ARG A 53 -4.72 -4.91 -2.38
C ARG A 53 -4.25 -4.19 -3.64
N MET A 54 -2.96 -3.88 -3.73
CA MET A 54 -2.34 -3.26 -4.91
C MET A 54 -2.49 -4.15 -6.14
N THR A 55 -2.32 -5.46 -5.98
CA THR A 55 -2.48 -6.46 -7.05
C THR A 55 -3.91 -6.50 -7.57
N ARG A 56 -4.92 -6.40 -6.69
CA ARG A 56 -6.33 -6.28 -7.10
C ARG A 56 -6.58 -4.99 -7.88
N LEU A 57 -6.04 -3.86 -7.44
CA LEU A 57 -6.18 -2.59 -8.18
C LEU A 57 -5.57 -2.68 -9.58
N HIS A 58 -4.40 -3.32 -9.72
CA HIS A 58 -3.77 -3.54 -11.01
C HIS A 58 -4.61 -4.46 -11.91
N ARG A 59 -5.04 -5.61 -11.40
CA ARG A 59 -5.75 -6.62 -12.19
C ARG A 59 -7.17 -6.19 -12.55
N ASP A 60 -7.92 -5.67 -11.58
CA ASP A 60 -9.35 -5.44 -11.72
C ASP A 60 -9.64 -4.07 -12.35
N LEU A 61 -8.77 -3.09 -12.13
CA LEU A 61 -8.96 -1.70 -12.60
C LEU A 61 -7.89 -1.24 -13.60
N GLY A 62 -6.90 -2.08 -13.94
CA GLY A 62 -5.86 -1.74 -14.92
C GLY A 62 -4.89 -0.66 -14.44
N ILE A 63 -4.77 -0.45 -13.13
CA ILE A 63 -3.98 0.64 -12.55
C ILE A 63 -2.52 0.21 -12.43
N ASN A 64 -1.62 0.93 -13.10
CA ASN A 64 -0.18 0.67 -13.01
C ASN A 64 0.42 1.09 -11.65
N ALA A 65 1.66 0.67 -11.39
CA ALA A 65 2.36 0.96 -10.12
C ALA A 65 2.44 2.47 -9.80
N ALA A 66 2.70 3.31 -10.81
CA ALA A 66 2.72 4.77 -10.64
C ALA A 66 1.34 5.34 -10.23
N GLY A 67 0.28 4.81 -10.83
CA GLY A 67 -1.10 5.14 -10.47
C GLY A 67 -1.45 4.71 -9.05
N ILE A 68 -0.97 3.55 -8.60
CA ILE A 68 -1.10 3.10 -7.21
C ILE A 68 -0.38 4.07 -6.27
N GLY A 69 0.86 4.47 -6.58
CA GLY A 69 1.60 5.45 -5.78
C GLY A 69 0.88 6.80 -5.68
N ALA A 70 0.31 7.28 -6.79
CA ALA A 70 -0.51 8.49 -6.79
C ALA A 70 -1.79 8.33 -5.96
N LEU A 71 -2.45 7.16 -6.02
CA LEU A 71 -3.64 6.87 -5.22
C LEU A 71 -3.34 6.87 -3.72
N GLU A 72 -2.24 6.25 -3.29
CA GLU A 72 -1.81 6.25 -1.88
C GLU A 72 -1.63 7.69 -1.37
N GLN A 73 -0.92 8.54 -2.14
CA GLN A 73 -0.76 9.95 -1.79
C GLN A 73 -2.08 10.73 -1.73
N LEU A 74 -3.01 10.45 -2.65
CA LEU A 74 -4.32 11.10 -2.66
C LEU A 74 -5.17 10.68 -1.46
N LEU A 75 -5.16 9.38 -1.13
CA LEU A 75 -5.86 8.86 0.04
C LEU A 75 -5.31 9.47 1.34
N GLU A 76 -3.99 9.59 1.47
CA GLU A 76 -3.36 10.23 2.62
C GLU A 76 -3.82 11.69 2.76
N ARG A 77 -3.78 12.47 1.67
CA ARG A 77 -4.25 13.86 1.67
C ARG A 77 -5.74 13.96 2.02
N MET A 78 -6.57 13.06 1.50
CA MET A 78 -8.00 13.01 1.84
C MET A 78 -8.23 12.77 3.32
N GLU A 79 -7.44 11.90 3.94
CA GLU A 79 -7.57 11.61 5.37
C GLU A 79 -7.10 12.79 6.23
N GLN A 80 -6.01 13.45 5.85
CA GLN A 80 -5.56 14.70 6.48
C GLN A 80 -6.65 15.78 6.42
N MET A 81 -7.24 16.01 5.25
CA MET A 81 -8.34 16.98 5.09
C MET A 81 -9.57 16.61 5.93
N ARG A 82 -9.90 15.31 6.03
CA ARG A 82 -11.01 14.84 6.87
C ARG A 82 -10.75 15.10 8.34
N GLU A 83 -9.54 14.88 8.81
CA GLU A 83 -9.19 15.15 10.20
C GLU A 83 -9.21 16.65 10.52
N GLU A 84 -8.70 17.50 9.61
CA GLU A 84 -8.82 18.96 9.75
C GLU A 84 -10.28 19.41 9.84
N MET A 85 -11.14 18.90 8.96
CA MET A 85 -12.59 19.17 9.03
C MET A 85 -13.20 18.68 10.34
N ARG A 86 -12.79 17.53 10.86
CA ARG A 86 -13.26 16.99 12.13
C ARG A 86 -12.87 17.90 13.29
N VAL A 87 -11.61 18.35 13.33
CA VAL A 87 -11.10 19.29 14.34
C VAL A 87 -11.86 20.62 14.28
N LEU A 88 -12.07 21.17 13.09
CA LEU A 88 -12.83 22.42 12.91
C LEU A 88 -14.29 22.27 13.37
N LYS A 89 -14.97 21.19 13.00
CA LYS A 89 -16.35 20.91 13.44
C LYS A 89 -16.46 20.78 14.96
N ASN A 90 -15.52 20.07 15.60
CA ASN A 90 -15.49 19.93 17.06
C ASN A 90 -15.27 21.28 17.77
N ARG A 91 -14.46 22.17 17.17
CA ARG A 91 -14.26 23.52 17.71
C ARG A 91 -15.51 24.37 17.57
N LEU A 92 -16.20 24.32 16.43
CA LEU A 92 -17.48 25.03 16.26
C LEU A 92 -18.53 24.53 17.27
N SER A 93 -18.70 23.21 17.42
CA SER A 93 -19.68 22.66 18.36
C SER A 93 -19.43 23.08 19.81
N PHE A 94 -18.16 23.31 20.19
CA PHE A 94 -17.84 23.84 21.51
C PHE A 94 -18.38 25.26 21.72
N TYR A 95 -18.23 26.13 20.72
CA TYR A 95 -18.78 27.50 20.79
C TYR A 95 -20.31 27.51 20.78
N ASP A 96 -20.94 26.63 19.99
CA ASP A 96 -22.40 26.50 19.97
C ASP A 96 -22.99 25.99 21.30
N THR A 97 -22.19 25.30 22.13
CA THR A 97 -22.61 24.79 23.45
C THR A 97 -22.40 25.81 24.58
N LEU A 98 -21.64 26.89 24.33
CA LEU A 98 -21.35 27.96 25.29
C LEU A 98 -22.30 29.16 25.19
N LEU A 99 -23.21 29.16 24.22
CA LEU A 99 -24.31 30.13 24.03
C LEU A 99 -25.64 29.49 24.44
#